data_AF-A0A5J4P982-F1
#
_entry.id   AF-A0A5J4P982-F1
#
_cell.length_a   1.000
_cell.length_b   1.000
_cell.length_c   1.000
_cell.angle_alpha   90.00
_cell.angle_beta   90.00
_cell.angle_gamma   90.00
#
_symmetry.space_group_name_H-M   'P 1'
#
loop_
_entity.id
_entity.type
_entity.pdbx_description
1 polymer ?
#
loop_
_entity_poly.entity_id
_entity_poly.type
_entity_poly.pdbx_seq_one_letter_code
_entity_poly.pdbx_strand_id
1 'polypeptide(L)' 'GGIPEMIDHLHNGYVAQYKSAEDFAEGIYQTLTDPQYSVLSDQACRKAVANYSERNIAKKYIEIYNKATGHA' A
#
# COMPACT_ATOMS: atom_id res chain seq x y z
N GLY A 1 4.49 -6.84 -10.04
CA GLY A 1 3.20 -6.18 -10.39
C GLY A 1 2.87 -5.15 -9.33
N GLY A 2 1.72 -4.48 -9.42
CA GLY A 2 1.38 -3.38 -8.49
C GLY A 2 1.02 -3.82 -7.05
N ILE A 3 0.67 -5.09 -6.82
CA ILE A 3 0.28 -5.58 -5.48
C ILE A 3 1.42 -5.41 -4.45
N PRO A 4 2.67 -5.84 -4.72
CA PRO A 4 3.81 -5.52 -3.85
C PRO A 4 4.09 -4.03 -3.65
N GLU A 5 3.65 -3.14 -4.54
CA GLU A 5 3.79 -1.68 -4.33
C GLU A 5 2.75 -1.16 -3.34
N MET A 6 1.54 -1.73 -3.36
CA MET A 6 0.43 -1.35 -2.47
C MET A 6 0.56 -1.95 -1.08
N ILE A 7 1.03 -3.20 -0.97
CA ILE A 7 1.09 -3.94 0.29
C ILE A 7 2.55 -4.17 0.69
N ASP A 8 2.93 -3.55 1.80
CA ASP A 8 4.15 -3.87 2.54
C ASP A 8 3.86 -5.09 3.41
N HIS A 9 4.40 -6.24 2.99
CA HIS A 9 4.17 -7.53 3.62
C HIS A 9 4.39 -7.47 5.15
N LEU A 10 3.39 -7.93 5.91
CA LEU A 10 3.27 -7.93 7.38
C LEU A 10 3.27 -6.56 8.06
N HIS A 11 3.37 -5.46 7.30
CA HIS A 11 3.30 -4.12 7.86
C HIS A 11 1.92 -3.49 7.70
N ASN A 12 1.29 -3.71 6.54
CA ASN A 12 -0.02 -3.16 6.23
C ASN A 12 -0.93 -4.15 5.47
N GLY A 13 -0.54 -5.43 5.46
CA GLY A 13 -1.25 -6.52 4.83
C GLY A 13 -0.31 -7.68 4.49
N TYR A 14 -0.81 -8.66 3.74
CA TYR A 14 -0.05 -9.84 3.36
C TYR A 14 0.02 -9.96 1.83
N VAL A 15 1.22 -10.25 1.32
CA VAL A 15 1.44 -10.59 -0.10
C VAL A 15 1.94 -12.01 -0.18
N ALA A 16 1.11 -12.91 -0.70
CA ALA A 16 1.47 -14.30 -0.86
C ALA A 16 2.39 -14.52 -2.07
N GLN A 17 3.17 -15.59 -2.01
CA GLN A 17 3.97 -16.08 -3.12
C GLN A 17 3.09 -16.44 -4.31
N TYR A 18 3.59 -16.11 -5.50
CA TYR A 18 2.85 -16.34 -6.73
C TYR A 18 2.52 -17.82 -6.91
N LYS A 19 1.23 -18.12 -7.08
CA LYS A 19 0.67 -19.49 -7.28
C LYS A 19 0.84 -20.46 -6.10
N SER A 20 1.24 -20.01 -4.91
CA SER A 20 1.14 -20.87 -3.72
C SER A 20 -0.22 -20.71 -3.05
N ALA A 21 -1.00 -21.79 -3.07
CA ALA A 21 -2.26 -21.83 -2.33
C ALA A 21 -2.02 -21.95 -0.82
N GLU A 22 -0.94 -22.62 -0.40
CA GLU A 22 -0.60 -22.72 1.02
C GLU A 22 -0.26 -21.35 1.61
N ASP A 23 0.59 -20.56 0.94
CA ASP A 23 1.00 -19.24 1.42
C ASP A 23 -0.15 -18.23 1.39
N PHE A 24 -1.08 -18.38 0.44
CA PHE A 24 -2.30 -17.58 0.42
C PHE A 24 -3.23 -17.91 1.59
N ALA A 25 -3.40 -19.20 1.92
CA ALA A 25 -4.19 -19.62 3.07
C ALA A 25 -3.56 -19.13 4.39
N GLU A 26 -2.24 -19.20 4.52
CA GLU A 26 -1.49 -18.65 5.65
C GLU A 26 -1.71 -17.15 5.78
N GLY A 27 -1.62 -16.39 4.67
CA GLY A 27 -1.86 -14.95 4.67
C GLY A 27 -3.26 -14.56 5.15
N ILE A 28 -4.29 -15.33 4.77
CA ILE A 28 -5.67 -15.15 5.28
C ILE A 28 -5.71 -15.42 6.78
N TYR A 29 -5.14 -16.54 7.22
CA TYR A 29 -5.14 -16.93 8.63
C TYR A 29 -4.45 -15.88 9.50
N GLN A 30 -3.23 -15.47 9.13
CA GLN A 30 -2.48 -14.44 9.85
C GLN A 30 -3.24 -13.12 9.90
N THR A 31 -3.78 -12.66 8.76
CA THR A 31 -4.51 -11.38 8.73
C THR A 31 -5.74 -11.41 9.63
N LEU A 32 -6.45 -12.54 9.74
CA LEU A 32 -7.65 -12.66 10.58
C LEU A 32 -7.34 -12.91 12.06
N THR A 33 -6.16 -13.46 12.37
CA THR A 33 -5.79 -13.86 13.74
C THR A 33 -4.70 -12.99 14.37
N ASP A 34 -4.19 -12.00 13.63
CA ASP A 34 -3.20 -11.05 14.15
C ASP A 34 -3.73 -10.35 15.40
N PRO A 35 -3.07 -10.50 16.57
CA PRO A 35 -3.49 -9.83 17.80
C PRO A 35 -3.43 -8.30 17.68
N GLN A 36 -2.73 -7.77 16.67
CA GLN A 36 -2.63 -6.35 16.34
C GLN A 36 -3.33 -5.98 15.03
N TYR A 37 -4.41 -6.68 14.67
CA TYR A 37 -5.21 -6.38 13.47
C TYR A 37 -5.58 -4.90 13.32
N SER A 38 -5.92 -4.20 14.43
CA SER A 38 -6.21 -2.76 14.38
C SER A 38 -5.03 -1.93 13.89
N VAL A 39 -3.81 -2.27 14.32
CA VAL A 39 -2.59 -1.62 13.86
C VAL A 39 -2.35 -1.92 12.38
N LEU A 40 -2.49 -3.20 11.96
CA LEU A 40 -2.35 -3.60 10.57
C LEU A 40 -3.32 -2.82 9.66
N SER A 41 -4.58 -2.68 10.07
CA SER A 41 -5.62 -1.93 9.37
C SER A 41 -5.30 -0.43 9.29
N ASP A 42 -4.87 0.16 10.41
CA ASP A 42 -4.45 1.57 10.46
C ASP A 42 -3.28 1.84 9.51
N GLN A 43 -2.28 0.96 9.46
CA GLN A 43 -1.15 1.11 8.55
C GLN A 43 -1.57 0.97 7.08
N ALA A 44 -2.53 0.09 6.77
CA ALA A 44 -3.09 -0.04 5.42
C ALA A 44 -3.75 1.28 4.98
N CYS A 45 -4.61 1.83 5.84
CA CYS A 45 -5.28 3.11 5.59
C CYS A 45 -4.28 4.27 5.45
N ARG A 46 -3.31 4.35 6.37
CA ARG A 46 -2.26 5.39 6.34
C ARG A 46 -1.48 5.35 5.05
N LYS A 47 -1.01 4.17 4.60
CA LYS A 47 -0.28 4.05 3.34
C LYS A 47 -1.16 4.46 2.16
N ALA A 48 -2.42 4.04 2.16
CA ALA A 48 -3.36 4.36 1.08
C ALA A 48 -3.55 5.87 0.93
N VAL A 49 -3.84 6.57 2.03
CA VAL A 49 -4.02 8.02 2.04
C VAL A 49 -2.71 8.74 1.69
N ALA A 50 -1.58 8.29 2.25
CA ALA A 50 -0.29 8.93 2.03
C ALA A 50 0.19 8.81 0.56
N ASN A 51 -0.08 7.69 -0.11
CA ASN A 51 0.48 7.45 -1.44
C ASN A 51 -0.50 7.69 -2.58
N TYR A 52 -1.80 7.48 -2.34
CA TYR A 52 -2.81 7.41 -3.41
C TYR A 52 -3.97 8.39 -3.22
N SER A 53 -3.98 9.23 -2.19
CA SER A 53 -5.01 10.28 -2.08
C SER A 53 -4.93 11.25 -3.26
N GLU A 54 -6.11 11.71 -3.72
CA GLU A 54 -6.23 12.67 -4.83
C GLU A 54 -5.35 13.89 -4.62
N ARG A 55 -5.33 14.43 -3.39
CA ARG A 55 -4.48 15.57 -3.02
C ARG A 55 -3.00 15.29 -3.28
N ASN A 56 -2.50 14.13 -2.86
CA ASN A 56 -1.09 13.79 -2.99
C ASN A 56 -0.72 13.50 -4.43
N ILE A 57 -1.61 12.85 -5.18
CA ILE A 57 -1.43 12.60 -6.61
C ILE A 57 -1.45 13.92 -7.40
N ALA A 58 -2.44 14.79 -7.17
CA ALA A 58 -2.52 16.09 -7.82
C ALA A 58 -1.28 16.95 -7.56
N LYS A 59 -0.78 16.96 -6.31
CA LYS A 59 0.46 17.66 -5.97
C LYS A 59 1.66 17.16 -6.76
N LYS A 60 1.84 15.84 -6.89
CA LYS A 60 2.92 15.24 -7.71
C LYS A 60 2.84 15.69 -9.17
N TYR A 61 1.64 15.70 -9.76
CA TYR A 61 1.46 16.18 -11.13
C TYR A 61 1.74 17.67 -11.29
N ILE A 62 1.27 18.51 -10.37
CA ILE A 62 1.57 19.95 -10.36
C ILE A 62 3.09 20.18 -10.33
N GLU A 63 3.81 19.48 -9.46
CA GLU A 63 5.27 19.57 -9.38
C GLU A 63 5.96 19.19 -10.70
N ILE A 64 5.46 18.15 -11.38
CA ILE A 64 5.96 17.75 -12.70
C ILE A 64 5.70 18.85 -13.74
N TYR A 65 4.50 19.44 -13.77
CA TYR A 65 4.17 20.53 -14.69
C TYR A 65 5.00 21.77 -14.44
N ASN A 66 5.21 22.16 -13.19
CA ASN A 66 6.05 23.31 -12.83
C ASN A 66 7.49 23.12 -13.30
N LYS A 67 8.07 21.93 -13.06
CA LYS A 67 9.41 21.57 -13.53
C LYS A 67 9.51 21.58 -15.06
N ALA A 68 8.51 21.06 -15.77
CA ALA A 68 8.51 20.99 -17.22
C ALA A 68 8.33 22.36 -17.89
N THR A 69 7.61 23.29 -17.24
CA THR A 69 7.28 24.62 -17.79
C THR A 69 8.20 25.74 -17.31
N GLY A 70 9.20 25.44 -16.47
CA GLY A 70 10.19 26.42 -16.01
C GLY A 70 9.71 27.34 -14.88
N HIS A 71 8.60 27.00 -14.21
CA HIS A 71 8.20 27.65 -12.97
C HIS A 71 8.94 26.96 -11.81
N ALA A 72 10.15 27.45 -11.49
CA ALA A 72 10.94 27.02 -10.34
C ALA A 72 10.74 27.96 -9.14
#